data_AF-A0A914DDW0-F1
#
_entry.id   AF-A0A914DDW0-F1
#
_cell.length_a   1.000
_cell.length_b   1.000
_cell.length_c   1.000
_cell.angle_alpha   90.00
_cell.angle_beta   90.00
_cell.angle_gamma   90.00
#
_symmetry.space_group_name_H-M   'P 1'
#
loop_
_entity.id
_entity.type
_entity.pdbx_description
1 polymer ?
#
loop_
_entity_poly.entity_id
_entity_poly.type
_entity_poly.pdbx_seq_one_letter_code
_entity_poly.pdbx_strand_id
1 'polypeptide(L)' 'MKFDLIIMDPPWSNKSVKRKKIYGWFDMDDLKALPISEILSEDGLLIIWLTNNKAVHENLTRILEHWDLKEITKWHWLK' A
#
# COMPACT_ATOMS: atom_id res chain seq x y z
N MET A 1 9.63 18.74 2.62
CA MET A 1 8.38 19.00 1.86
C MET A 1 7.43 17.86 2.19
N LYS A 2 6.19 18.16 2.56
CA LYS A 2 5.16 17.15 2.85
C LYS A 2 4.10 17.17 1.75
N PHE A 3 3.40 16.07 1.57
CA PHE A 3 2.34 15.91 0.58
C PHE A 3 0.97 15.81 1.25
N ASP A 4 -0.01 16.52 0.71
CA ASP A 4 -1.41 16.43 1.15
C ASP A 4 -2.14 15.22 0.56
N LEU A 5 -1.60 14.65 -0.52
CA LEU A 5 -2.13 13.45 -1.16
C LEU A 5 -0.98 12.60 -1.71
N ILE A 6 -0.96 11.33 -1.33
CA ILE A 6 -0.09 10.30 -1.89
C ILE A 6 -0.97 9.24 -2.52
N ILE A 7 -0.72 8.93 -3.80
CA ILE A 7 -1.35 7.81 -4.50
C ILE A 7 -0.26 6.82 -4.86
N MET A 8 -0.43 5.56 -4.46
CA MET A 8 0.53 4.49 -4.76
C MET A 8 -0.15 3.26 -5.34
N ASP A 9 0.55 2.64 -6.29
CA ASP A 9 0.22 1.32 -6.84
C ASP A 9 1.41 0.37 -6.63
N PRO A 10 1.53 -0.26 -5.44
CA PRO A 10 2.65 -1.13 -5.15
C PRO A 10 2.68 -2.35 -6.07
N PRO A 11 3.86 -2.87 -6.44
CA PRO A 11 3.99 -4.07 -7.25
C PRO A 11 3.66 -5.32 -6.42
N TRP A 12 2.38 -5.55 -6.14
CA TRP A 12 1.91 -6.66 -5.31
C TRP A 12 2.37 -8.01 -5.85
N SER A 13 2.88 -8.86 -4.95
CA SER A 13 3.27 -10.21 -5.36
C SER A 13 2.06 -10.97 -5.94
N ASN A 14 2.21 -11.53 -7.14
CA ASN A 14 1.22 -12.40 -7.73
C ASN A 14 1.89 -13.66 -8.31
N LYS A 15 1.13 -14.75 -8.44
CA LYS A 15 1.65 -16.05 -8.94
C LYS A 15 2.21 -15.97 -10.37
N SER A 16 1.72 -15.03 -11.18
CA SER A 16 2.18 -14.82 -12.56
C SER A 16 3.56 -14.17 -12.60
N VAL A 17 3.77 -13.13 -11.78
CA VAL A 17 5.04 -12.40 -11.67
C VAL A 17 6.08 -13.32 -11.02
N LYS A 18 5.71 -14.09 -9.97
CA LYS A 18 6.59 -15.11 -9.34
C LYS A 18 7.24 -16.08 -10.32
N ARG A 19 6.53 -16.47 -11.39
CA ARG A 19 7.05 -17.37 -12.42
C ARG A 19 7.95 -16.69 -13.46
N LYS A 20 7.75 -15.40 -13.70
CA LYS A 20 8.48 -14.66 -14.74
C LYS A 20 9.76 -13.97 -14.22
N LYS A 21 9.88 -13.65 -12.91
CA LYS A 21 11.04 -12.95 -12.30
C LYS A 21 11.40 -11.58 -12.94
N ILE A 22 10.47 -10.93 -13.64
CA ILE A 22 10.77 -9.74 -14.48
C ILE A 22 10.72 -8.43 -13.68
N TYR A 23 10.04 -8.39 -12.53
CA TYR A 23 9.96 -7.19 -11.67
C TYR A 23 10.09 -7.59 -10.20
N GLY A 24 10.78 -6.76 -9.40
CA GLY A 24 10.77 -6.86 -7.95
C GLY A 24 9.33 -6.72 -7.45
N TRP A 25 8.91 -7.60 -6.56
CA TRP A 25 7.63 -7.49 -5.87
C TRP A 25 7.87 -6.87 -4.51
N PHE A 26 6.95 -6.01 -4.08
CA PHE A 26 6.91 -5.58 -2.69
C PHE A 26 6.27 -6.71 -1.88
N ASP A 27 7.00 -7.19 -0.88
CA ASP A 27 6.34 -7.82 0.26
C ASP A 27 5.84 -6.76 1.26
N MET A 28 5.29 -7.21 2.38
CA MET A 28 4.76 -6.29 3.37
C MET A 28 5.86 -5.54 4.12
N ASP A 29 7.07 -6.08 4.22
CA ASP A 29 8.20 -5.45 4.88
C ASP A 29 8.81 -4.35 4.00
N ASP A 30 8.90 -4.59 2.69
CA ASP A 30 9.28 -3.56 1.69
C ASP A 30 8.31 -2.38 1.74
N LEU A 31 7.01 -2.66 1.81
CA LEU A 31 5.98 -1.62 1.91
C LEU A 31 6.16 -0.86 3.22
N LYS A 32 6.28 -1.55 4.35
CA LYS A 32 6.44 -0.95 5.67
C LYS A 32 7.66 -0.02 5.78
N ALA A 33 8.74 -0.32 5.05
CA ALA A 33 9.95 0.50 5.02
C ALA A 33 9.79 1.87 4.33
N LEU A 34 8.67 2.13 3.63
CA LEU A 34 8.43 3.44 3.03
C LEU A 34 8.22 4.51 4.12
N PRO A 35 8.81 5.72 3.94
CA PRO A 35 8.78 6.77 4.95
C PRO A 35 7.47 7.58 4.93
N ILE A 36 6.32 6.91 4.85
CA ILE A 36 5.01 7.56 4.66
C ILE A 36 4.71 8.57 5.77
N SER A 37 4.94 8.21 7.04
CA SER A 37 4.73 9.12 8.17
C SER A 37 5.60 10.37 8.14
N GLU A 38 6.74 10.34 7.44
CA GLU A 38 7.64 11.49 7.34
C GLU A 38 7.24 12.44 6.20
N ILE A 39 6.69 11.88 5.12
CA ILE A 39 6.40 12.63 3.88
C ILE A 39 4.93 13.03 3.74
N LEU A 40 4.01 12.44 4.50
CA LEU A 40 2.60 12.83 4.50
C LEU A 40 2.37 14.04 5.44
N SER A 41 1.52 14.96 5.01
CA SER A 41 1.04 16.05 5.88
C SER A 41 0.12 15.51 6.98
N GLU A 42 -0.08 16.30 8.04
CA GLU A 42 -0.85 15.89 9.23
C GLU A 42 -2.31 15.53 8.88
N ASP A 43 -2.93 16.29 7.97
CA ASP A 43 -4.27 16.03 7.42
C ASP A 43 -4.23 15.38 6.02
N GLY A 44 -3.07 14.80 5.66
CA GLY A 44 -2.84 14.24 4.33
C GLY A 44 -3.56 12.91 4.11
N LEU A 45 -3.82 12.59 2.84
CA LEU A 45 -4.47 11.34 2.44
C LEU A 45 -3.48 10.39 1.75
N LEU A 46 -3.53 9.12 2.15
CA LEU A 46 -2.91 8.02 1.41
C LEU A 46 -3.99 7.22 0.67
N ILE A 47 -3.82 7.09 -0.64
CA ILE A 47 -4.60 6.18 -1.48
C ILE A 47 -3.66 5.08 -1.98
N ILE A 48 -4.00 3.84 -1.66
CA ILE A 48 -3.24 2.66 -2.06
C ILE A 48 -4.11 1.73 -2.91
N TRP A 49 -3.64 1.40 -4.10
CA TRP A 49 -4.26 0.34 -4.90
C TRP A 49 -3.96 -1.00 -4.26
N LEU A 50 -5.00 -1.84 -4.11
CA LEU A 50 -4.89 -3.18 -3.54
C LEU A 50 -5.35 -4.23 -4.55
N THR A 51 -4.78 -5.43 -4.45
CA THR A 51 -5.33 -6.62 -5.12
C THR A 51 -6.48 -7.21 -4.32
N ASN A 52 -7.34 -8.02 -4.95
CA ASN A 52 -8.41 -8.76 -4.27
C ASN A 52 -7.91 -9.95 -3.41
N ASN A 53 -6.66 -9.91 -2.94
CA ASN A 53 -6.05 -10.95 -2.13
C ASN A 53 -6.31 -10.67 -0.65
N LYS A 54 -7.08 -11.52 0.02
CA LYS A 54 -7.43 -11.37 1.45
C LYS A 54 -6.21 -11.21 2.36
N ALA A 55 -5.12 -11.92 2.09
CA ALA A 55 -3.90 -11.82 2.90
C ALA A 55 -3.25 -10.43 2.81
N VAL A 56 -3.37 -9.75 1.66
CA VAL A 56 -2.89 -8.37 1.51
C VAL A 56 -3.74 -7.43 2.36
N HIS A 57 -5.06 -7.59 2.34
CA HIS A 57 -5.97 -6.79 3.17
C HIS A 57 -5.71 -6.96 4.67
N GLU A 58 -5.53 -8.20 5.16
CA GLU A 58 -5.29 -8.47 6.59
C GLU A 58 -3.96 -7.86 7.08
N ASN A 59 -2.93 -7.85 6.24
CA ASN A 59 -1.64 -7.26 6.61
C ASN A 59 -1.61 -5.74 6.43
N LEU A 60 -2.44 -5.16 5.56
CA LEU A 60 -2.47 -3.72 5.31
C LEU A 60 -2.84 -2.93 6.57
N THR A 61 -3.78 -3.42 7.39
CA THR A 61 -4.18 -2.75 8.63
C THR A 61 -2.99 -2.48 9.54
N ARG A 62 -2.08 -3.45 9.67
CA ARG A 62 -0.85 -3.32 10.48
C ARG A 62 0.13 -2.29 9.92
N ILE A 63 0.15 -2.12 8.60
CA ILE A 63 1.00 -1.14 7.92
C ILE A 63 0.43 0.26 8.09
N LEU A 64 -0.90 0.42 7.95
CA LEU A 64 -1.56 1.70 8.22
C LEU A 64 -1.31 2.13 9.67
N GLU A 65 -1.48 1.22 10.64
CA GLU A 65 -1.14 1.48 12.05
C GLU A 65 0.33 1.86 12.24
N HIS A 66 1.25 1.19 11.55
CA HIS A 66 2.67 1.54 11.60
C HIS A 66 2.96 2.94 11.09
N TRP A 67 2.19 3.41 10.11
CA TRP A 67 2.30 4.75 9.56
C TRP A 67 1.50 5.82 10.32
N ASP A 68 0.85 5.44 11.43
CA ASP A 68 -0.10 6.28 12.18
C ASP A 68 -1.31 6.73 11.33
N LEU A 69 -1.79 5.83 10.47
CA LEU A 69 -2.92 6.04 9.58
C LEU A 69 -4.10 5.16 9.94
N LYS A 70 -5.30 5.68 9.70
CA LYS A 70 -6.57 4.97 9.84
C LYS A 70 -7.24 4.81 8.48
N GLU A 71 -7.78 3.63 8.20
CA GLU A 71 -8.64 3.42 7.04
C GLU A 71 -9.94 4.26 7.21
N ILE A 72 -10.17 5.20 6.28
CA ILE A 72 -11.39 6.02 6.25
C ILE A 72 -12.41 5.54 5.21
N THR A 73 -11.96 4.86 4.14
CA THR A 73 -12.83 4.36 3.07
C THR A 73 -12.12 3.29 2.24
N LYS A 74 -12.91 2.54 1.47
CA LYS A 74 -12.47 1.52 0.52
C LYS A 74 -13.29 1.65 -0.76
N TRP A 75 -12.59 1.79 -1.90
CA TRP A 75 -13.22 1.79 -3.22
C TRP A 75 -13.00 0.45 -3.92
N HIS A 76 -14.06 -0.05 -4.56
CA HIS A 76 -14.00 -1.25 -5.40
C HIS A 76 -13.95 -0.85 -6.87
N TRP A 77 -12.87 -1.21 -7.56
CA TRP A 77 -12.83 -1.12 -9.01
C TRP A 77 -13.50 -2.34 -9.63
N LEU A 78 -14.72 -2.15 -10.14
CA LEU A 78 -15.45 -3.15 -10.90
C LEU A 78 -15.02 -3.08 -12.37
N LYS A 79 -14.76 -4.25 -12.97
CA LYS A 79 -14.42 -4.40 -14.39
C LYS A 79 -15.59 -5.01 -15.15
#